data_AF-A0A229SHR7-F1
#
_entry.id   AF-A0A229SHR7-F1
#
_cell.length_a   1.000
_cell.length_b   1.000
_cell.length_c   1.000
_cell.angle_alpha   90.00
_cell.angle_beta   90.00
_cell.angle_gamma   90.00
#
_symmetry.space_group_name_H-M   'P 1'
#
loop_
_entity.id
_entity.type
_entity.pdbx_description
1 polymer ?
#
loop_
_entity_poly.entity_id
_entity_poly.type
_entity_poly.pdbx_seq_one_letter_code
_entity_poly.pdbx_strand_id
1 'polypeptide(L)'
;MTDPLKPLLDLEGVAAAAKSAQDAVFAVHRLPANLRGGAATAAEASVRSARASAGIEGAAPELPESGEVTDPVLAGALRVAEALEGLLPTWRRAPLQALARLHVLAASDLVTDLDALGRPRSSGDVGPRLEM
;
A
#
# COMPACT_ATOMS: atom_id res chain seq x y z
N MET A 1 19.33 16.37 9.28
CA MET A 1 18.32 16.91 8.34
C MET A 1 17.03 17.09 9.12
N THR A 2 16.43 18.27 9.07
CA THR A 2 15.14 18.53 9.72
C THR A 2 14.05 17.79 8.96
N ASP A 3 13.18 17.08 9.66
CA ASP A 3 12.05 16.38 9.05
C ASP A 3 11.14 17.38 8.31
N PRO A 4 11.03 17.30 6.96
CA PRO A 4 10.27 18.27 6.17
C PRO A 4 8.76 18.18 6.41
N LEU A 5 8.26 17.06 6.96
CA LEU A 5 6.85 16.85 7.25
C LEU A 5 6.47 17.25 8.67
N LYS A 6 7.46 17.55 9.53
CA LYS A 6 7.22 17.95 10.92
C LYS A 6 6.20 19.10 11.08
N PRO A 7 6.19 20.15 10.24
CA PRO A 7 5.21 21.23 10.37
C PRO A 7 3.75 20.78 10.22
N LEU A 8 3.48 19.62 9.60
CA LEU A 8 2.13 19.09 9.47
C LEU A 8 1.50 18.74 10.81
N LEU A 9 2.31 18.43 11.84
CA LEU A 9 1.83 18.09 13.17
C LEU A 9 1.25 19.29 13.94
N ASP A 10 1.63 20.51 13.54
CA ASP A 10 1.18 21.77 14.17
C ASP A 10 -0.15 22.27 13.57
N LEU A 11 -0.63 21.64 12.50
CA LEU A 11 -1.92 21.97 11.90
C LEU A 11 -3.07 21.61 12.84
N GLU A 12 -4.08 22.48 12.89
CA GLU A 12 -5.25 22.31 13.75
C GLU A 12 -5.92 20.94 13.52
N GLY A 13 -6.15 20.21 14.60
CA GLY A 13 -6.79 18.89 14.58
C GLY A 13 -5.91 17.71 14.13
N VAL A 14 -4.75 17.94 13.49
CA VAL A 14 -3.93 16.84 12.95
C VAL A 14 -3.39 15.94 14.05
N ALA A 15 -2.84 16.50 15.13
CA ALA A 15 -2.33 15.71 16.25
C ALA A 15 -3.45 14.86 16.91
N ALA A 16 -4.65 15.42 17.06
CA ALA A 16 -5.79 14.71 17.62
C ALA A 16 -6.27 13.59 16.70
N ALA A 17 -6.36 13.83 15.39
CA ALA A 17 -6.72 12.83 14.40
C ALA A 17 -5.71 11.68 14.33
N ALA A 18 -4.41 12.00 14.35
CA ALA A 18 -3.34 10.99 14.37
C ALA A 18 -3.42 10.11 15.62
N LYS A 19 -3.67 10.71 16.79
CA LYS A 19 -3.84 9.97 18.05
C LYS A 19 -5.08 9.07 18.01
N SER A 20 -6.20 9.57 17.50
CA SER A 20 -7.43 8.79 17.35
C SER A 20 -7.25 7.59 16.43
N ALA A 21 -6.55 7.78 15.30
CA ALA A 21 -6.23 6.68 14.38
C ALA A 21 -5.32 5.63 15.03
N GLN A 22 -4.29 6.06 15.77
CA GLN A 22 -3.42 5.16 16.52
C GLN A 22 -4.20 4.33 17.56
N ASP A 23 -5.10 4.97 18.30
CA ASP A 23 -5.93 4.30 19.31
C ASP A 23 -6.85 3.26 18.68
N ALA A 24 -7.45 3.56 17.53
CA ALA A 24 -8.28 2.62 16.79
C ALA A 24 -7.48 1.39 16.31
N VAL A 25 -6.27 1.60 15.78
CA VAL A 25 -5.38 0.50 15.37
C VAL A 25 -5.00 -0.38 16.58
N PHE A 26 -4.66 0.23 17.71
CA PHE A 26 -4.34 -0.50 18.92
C PHE A 26 -5.53 -1.27 19.48
N ALA A 27 -6.75 -0.70 19.42
CA ALA A 27 -7.96 -1.40 19.81
C ALA A 27 -8.18 -2.67 18.98
N VAL A 28 -7.99 -2.60 17.66
CA VAL A 28 -8.07 -3.78 16.77
C VAL A 28 -7.01 -4.81 17.16
N HIS A 29 -5.76 -4.42 17.36
CA HIS A 29 -4.70 -5.35 17.75
C HIS A 29 -4.97 -6.08 19.07
N ARG A 30 -5.68 -5.44 20.01
CA ARG A 30 -5.97 -6.02 21.33
C ARG A 30 -7.19 -6.94 21.34
N LEU A 31 -7.88 -7.13 20.21
CA LEU A 31 -8.98 -8.08 20.12
C LEU A 31 -8.51 -9.52 20.41
N PRO A 32 -9.25 -10.32 21.19
CA PRO A 32 -8.84 -11.68 21.55
C PRO A 32 -8.50 -12.58 20.35
N ALA A 33 -9.20 -12.42 19.23
CA ALA A 33 -8.93 -13.14 17.98
C ALA A 33 -7.53 -12.81 17.42
N ASN A 34 -7.13 -11.54 17.46
CA ASN A 34 -5.83 -11.09 16.97
C ASN A 34 -4.68 -11.49 17.90
N LEU A 35 -4.93 -11.60 19.20
CA LEU A 35 -3.93 -12.04 20.18
C LEU A 35 -3.60 -13.55 20.11
N ARG A 36 -4.56 -14.38 19.66
CA ARG A 36 -4.42 -15.86 19.65
C ARG A 36 -4.20 -16.45 18.25
N GLY A 37 -4.51 -15.68 17.20
CA GLY A 37 -4.49 -16.17 15.81
C GLY A 37 -4.42 -15.05 14.78
N GLY A 38 -3.73 -13.95 15.08
CA GLY A 38 -3.70 -12.74 14.26
C GLY A 38 -3.21 -12.91 12.82
N ALA A 39 -2.54 -14.02 12.49
CA ALA A 39 -2.11 -14.30 11.12
C ALA A 39 -3.29 -14.43 10.14
N ALA A 40 -4.38 -15.08 10.55
CA ALA A 40 -5.55 -15.27 9.69
C ALA A 40 -6.30 -13.95 9.44
N THR A 41 -6.49 -13.15 10.48
CA THR A 41 -7.14 -11.84 10.38
C THR A 41 -6.27 -10.83 9.63
N ALA A 42 -4.95 -10.89 9.79
CA ALA A 42 -4.01 -10.09 9.01
C ALA A 42 -4.06 -10.46 7.52
N ALA A 43 -4.08 -11.75 7.19
CA ALA A 43 -4.21 -12.22 5.81
C ALA A 43 -5.53 -11.74 5.18
N GLU A 44 -6.66 -11.90 5.86
CA GLU A 44 -7.95 -11.40 5.37
C GLU A 44 -7.96 -9.86 5.23
N ALA A 45 -7.41 -9.14 6.21
CA ALA A 45 -7.29 -7.68 6.15
C ALA A 45 -6.42 -7.24 4.95
N SER A 46 -5.34 -7.96 4.66
CA SER A 46 -4.47 -7.68 3.52
C SER A 46 -5.22 -7.85 2.18
N VAL A 47 -5.95 -8.95 2.02
CA VAL A 47 -6.79 -9.18 0.83
C VAL A 47 -7.90 -8.13 0.71
N ARG A 48 -8.58 -7.78 1.81
CA ARG A 48 -9.61 -6.72 1.81
C ARG A 48 -9.00 -5.36 1.45
N SER A 49 -7.79 -5.06 1.91
CA SER A 49 -7.06 -3.84 1.57
C SER A 49 -6.68 -3.77 0.08
N ALA A 50 -6.20 -4.87 -0.50
CA ALA A 50 -5.91 -4.96 -1.94
C ALA A 50 -7.17 -4.66 -2.77
N ARG A 51 -8.28 -5.31 -2.42
CA ARG A 51 -9.58 -5.12 -3.08
C ARG A 51 -10.07 -3.67 -2.98
N ALA A 52 -9.96 -3.06 -1.80
CA ALA A 52 -10.32 -1.66 -1.61
C ALA A 52 -9.43 -0.70 -2.43
N SER A 53 -8.12 -0.99 -2.49
CA SER A 53 -7.16 -0.21 -3.29
C SER A 53 -7.47 -0.31 -4.78
N ALA A 54 -7.79 -1.51 -5.27
CA ALA A 54 -8.22 -1.71 -6.66
C ALA A 54 -9.53 -0.96 -6.95
N GLY A 55 -10.48 -0.97 -6.01
CA GLY A 55 -11.73 -0.20 -6.11
C GLY A 55 -11.53 1.31 -6.19
N ILE A 56 -10.54 1.87 -5.46
CA ILE A 56 -10.18 3.30 -5.56
C ILE A 56 -9.69 3.65 -6.97
N GLU A 57 -8.96 2.73 -7.62
CA GLU A 57 -8.48 2.88 -9.00
C GLU A 57 -9.57 2.52 -10.05
N GLY A 58 -10.78 2.16 -9.61
CA GLY A 58 -11.94 1.92 -10.48
C GLY A 58 -12.13 0.47 -10.95
N ALA A 59 -11.31 -0.47 -10.47
CA ALA A 59 -11.49 -1.89 -10.75
C ALA A 59 -12.61 -2.52 -9.91
N ALA A 60 -13.17 -3.64 -10.37
CA ALA A 60 -14.14 -4.40 -9.59
C ALA A 60 -13.46 -5.00 -8.34
N PRO A 61 -13.88 -4.65 -7.11
CA PRO A 61 -13.20 -5.11 -5.92
C PRO A 61 -13.59 -6.55 -5.55
N GLU A 62 -14.61 -7.17 -6.14
CA GLU A 62 -15.02 -8.55 -5.84
C GLU A 62 -14.01 -9.58 -6.37
N LEU A 63 -13.72 -10.59 -5.54
CA LEU A 63 -13.00 -11.77 -6.02
C LEU A 63 -13.99 -12.68 -6.76
N PRO A 64 -13.65 -13.18 -7.95
CA PRO A 64 -14.52 -14.11 -8.67
C PRO A 64 -14.58 -15.45 -7.95
N GLU A 65 -15.73 -16.13 -8.02
CA GLU A 65 -15.92 -17.46 -7.40
C GLU A 65 -14.95 -18.51 -7.94
N SER A 66 -14.51 -18.37 -9.19
CA SER A 66 -13.49 -19.23 -9.81
C SER A 66 -12.10 -19.06 -9.18
N GLY A 67 -11.85 -17.96 -8.46
CA GLY A 67 -10.55 -17.56 -7.95
C GLY A 67 -9.61 -16.96 -9.00
N GLU A 68 -10.00 -16.95 -10.28
CA GLU A 68 -9.18 -16.42 -11.37
C GLU A 68 -9.32 -14.90 -11.49
N VAL A 69 -8.31 -14.17 -11.03
CA VAL A 69 -8.28 -12.70 -11.11
C VAL A 69 -7.75 -12.28 -12.49
N THR A 70 -8.63 -11.74 -13.32
CA THR A 70 -8.30 -11.29 -14.68
C THR A 70 -8.14 -9.78 -14.81
N ASP A 71 -8.71 -9.01 -13.89
CA ASP A 71 -8.53 -7.56 -13.86
C ASP A 71 -7.07 -7.22 -13.44
N PRO A 72 -6.32 -6.50 -14.29
CA PRO A 72 -4.89 -6.27 -14.06
C PRO A 72 -4.61 -5.36 -12.85
N VAL A 73 -5.54 -4.45 -12.50
CA VAL A 73 -5.42 -3.58 -11.34
C VAL A 73 -5.62 -4.39 -10.05
N LEU A 74 -6.65 -5.23 -10.01
CA LEU A 74 -6.89 -6.12 -8.87
C LEU A 74 -5.73 -7.12 -8.69
N ALA A 75 -5.24 -7.71 -9.79
CA ALA A 75 -4.07 -8.60 -9.76
C ALA A 75 -2.83 -7.89 -9.20
N GLY A 76 -2.55 -6.66 -9.67
CA GLY A 76 -1.46 -5.82 -9.16
C GLY A 76 -1.59 -5.51 -7.66
N ALA A 77 -2.78 -5.13 -7.21
CA ALA A 77 -3.05 -4.84 -5.80
C ALA A 77 -2.86 -6.08 -4.90
N LEU A 78 -3.26 -7.27 -5.36
CA LEU A 78 -3.04 -8.52 -4.63
C LEU A 78 -1.56 -8.90 -4.53
N ARG A 79 -0.76 -8.72 -5.59
CA ARG A 79 0.71 -8.90 -5.54
C ARG A 79 1.38 -7.96 -4.55
N VAL A 80 0.90 -6.71 -4.46
CA VAL A 80 1.37 -5.73 -3.47
C VAL A 80 1.03 -6.19 -2.05
N ALA A 81 -0.21 -6.60 -1.80
CA ALA A 81 -0.66 -7.12 -0.51
C ALA A 81 0.15 -8.33 -0.03
N GLU A 82 0.50 -9.24 -0.92
CA GLU A 82 1.36 -10.39 -0.63
C GLU A 82 2.80 -9.98 -0.26
N ALA A 83 3.38 -9.02 -0.99
CA ALA A 83 4.77 -8.63 -0.80
C ALA A 83 5.03 -7.71 0.41
N LEU A 84 4.00 -7.03 0.91
CA LEU A 84 4.12 -5.93 1.87
C LEU A 84 4.87 -6.30 3.15
N GLU A 85 4.57 -7.46 3.76
CA GLU A 85 5.20 -7.88 5.02
C GLU A 85 6.70 -8.11 4.85
N GLY A 86 7.10 -8.74 3.74
CA GLY A 86 8.50 -9.01 3.41
C GLY A 86 9.31 -7.75 3.08
N LEU A 87 8.67 -6.63 2.77
CA LEU A 87 9.34 -5.38 2.41
C LEU A 87 9.76 -4.52 3.61
N LEU A 88 9.27 -4.82 4.82
CA LEU A 88 9.55 -4.00 6.01
C LEU A 88 11.06 -3.85 6.32
N PRO A 89 11.91 -4.90 6.24
CA PRO A 89 13.34 -4.73 6.43
C PRO A 89 13.98 -3.80 5.39
N THR A 90 13.56 -3.91 4.13
CA THR A 90 14.02 -3.05 3.03
C THR A 90 13.56 -1.62 3.22
N TRP A 91 12.30 -1.40 3.62
CA TRP A 91 11.78 -0.06 3.90
C TRP A 91 12.64 0.72 4.89
N ARG A 92 13.08 0.06 5.97
CA ARG A 92 13.91 0.67 7.02
C ARG A 92 15.33 1.05 6.56
N ARG A 93 15.86 0.37 5.53
CA ARG A 93 17.25 0.52 5.06
C ARG A 93 17.37 1.25 3.73
N ALA A 94 16.41 1.05 2.84
CA ALA A 94 16.36 1.50 1.45
C ALA A 94 14.90 1.74 1.02
N PRO A 95 14.21 2.76 1.57
CA PRO A 95 12.78 3.00 1.32
C PRO A 95 12.46 3.21 -0.16
N LEU A 96 13.35 3.85 -0.93
CA LEU A 96 13.19 4.03 -2.37
C LEU A 96 13.18 2.69 -3.13
N GLN A 97 13.93 1.68 -2.69
CA GLN A 97 13.91 0.35 -3.30
C GLN A 97 12.61 -0.39 -2.99
N ALA A 98 12.08 -0.24 -1.78
CA ALA A 98 10.78 -0.79 -1.42
C ALA A 98 9.66 -0.16 -2.26
N LEU A 99 9.66 1.17 -2.42
CA LEU A 99 8.71 1.89 -3.26
C LEU A 99 8.81 1.46 -4.73
N ALA A 100 10.03 1.32 -5.27
CA ALA A 100 10.23 0.83 -6.63
C ALA A 100 9.67 -0.59 -6.81
N ARG A 101 9.89 -1.49 -5.84
CA ARG A 101 9.36 -2.86 -5.86
C ARG A 101 7.83 -2.88 -5.83
N LEU A 102 7.21 -2.06 -4.98
CA LEU A 102 5.75 -1.92 -4.91
C LEU A 102 5.18 -1.45 -6.26
N HIS A 103 5.81 -0.44 -6.87
CA HIS A 103 5.38 0.07 -8.17
C HIS A 103 5.46 -0.99 -9.27
N VAL A 104 6.57 -1.74 -9.34
CA VAL A 104 6.70 -2.84 -10.30
C VAL A 104 5.60 -3.88 -10.11
N LEU A 105 5.32 -4.29 -8.87
CA LEU A 105 4.27 -5.28 -8.57
C LEU A 105 2.87 -4.81 -8.95
N ALA A 106 2.56 -3.53 -8.72
CA ALA A 106 1.29 -2.94 -9.07
C ALA A 106 1.11 -2.84 -10.60
N ALA A 107 2.18 -2.50 -11.32
CA ALA A 107 2.12 -2.16 -12.74
C ALA A 107 2.36 -3.31 -13.72
N SER A 108 2.78 -4.51 -13.28
CA SER A 108 3.25 -5.56 -14.21
C SER A 108 2.28 -5.91 -15.34
N ASP A 109 0.97 -5.87 -15.10
CA ASP A 109 -0.06 -6.25 -16.10
C ASP A 109 -0.76 -5.02 -16.72
N LEU A 110 -0.34 -3.82 -16.31
CA LEU A 110 -0.88 -2.55 -16.81
C LEU A 110 -0.03 -1.95 -17.93
N VAL A 111 1.20 -2.43 -18.09
CA VAL A 111 2.15 -1.90 -19.07
C VAL A 111 2.30 -2.90 -20.21
N THR A 112 2.07 -2.45 -21.45
CA THR A 112 2.26 -3.26 -22.66
C THR A 112 3.71 -3.33 -23.11
N ASP A 113 4.48 -2.27 -22.85
CA ASP A 113 5.93 -2.21 -23.08
C ASP A 113 6.70 -2.54 -21.80
N LEU A 114 7.32 -3.72 -21.74
CA LEU A 114 8.07 -4.16 -20.57
C LEU A 114 9.25 -3.25 -20.20
N ASP A 115 9.84 -2.54 -21.17
CA ASP A 115 10.95 -1.62 -20.89
C ASP A 115 10.48 -0.35 -20.15
N ALA A 116 9.18 -0.04 -20.22
CA ALA A 116 8.55 1.05 -19.48
C ALA A 116 8.15 0.66 -18.05
N LEU A 117 8.13 -0.62 -17.68
CA LEU A 117 7.76 -1.07 -16.34
C LEU A 117 8.75 -0.55 -15.28
N GLY A 118 8.23 0.09 -14.23
CA GLY A 118 9.08 0.66 -13.18
C GLY A 118 9.70 2.02 -13.54
N ARG A 119 9.44 2.56 -14.73
CA ARG A 119 9.91 3.89 -15.13
C ARG A 119 8.89 4.97 -14.72
N PRO A 120 9.33 6.10 -14.15
CA PRO A 120 8.46 7.24 -13.94
C PRO A 120 7.79 7.65 -15.26
N ARG A 121 6.50 7.97 -15.21
CA ARG A 121 5.80 8.56 -16.36
C ARG A 121 6.47 9.90 -16.71
N SER A 122 6.60 10.20 -18.00
CA SER A 122 7.14 11.46 -18.50
C SER A 122 6.07 12.55 -18.69
N SER A 123 4.82 12.30 -18.27
CA SER A 123 3.72 13.25 -18.37
C SER A 123 3.92 14.45 -17.44
N GLY A 124 3.40 15.61 -17.83
CA GLY A 124 3.61 16.90 -17.14
C GLY A 124 3.10 16.97 -15.69
N ASP A 125 2.27 16.01 -15.26
CA ASP A 125 1.76 15.92 -13.89
C ASP A 125 2.77 15.30 -12.91
N VAL A 126 3.91 14.78 -13.39
CA VAL A 126 4.94 14.18 -12.54
C VAL A 126 5.85 15.28 -12.01
N GLY A 127 5.72 15.57 -10.72
CA GLY A 127 6.59 16.50 -10.00
C GLY A 127 8.07 16.10 -10.04
N PRO A 128 8.99 17.04 -9.75
CA PRO A 128 10.41 16.76 -9.73
C PRO A 128 10.73 15.63 -8.73
N ARG A 129 11.85 14.93 -8.97
CA ARG A 129 12.35 13.91 -8.07
C ARG A 129 12.41 14.48 -6.65
N LEU A 130 11.89 13.73 -5.67
CA LEU A 130 12.07 14.06 -4.26
C LEU A 130 13.57 13.94 -3.95
N GLU A 131 14.26 15.06 -4.02
CA GLU A 131 15.61 15.22 -3.47
C GLU A 131 15.44 15.22 -1.94
N MET A 132 15.78 14.10 -1.30
CA MET A 132 15.84 13.97 0.17
C MET A 132 17.22 14.36 0.66
#